data_AF-A0A7K2QAL8-F1
#
_entry.id   AF-A0A7K2QAL8-F1
#
_cell.length_a   1.000
_cell.length_b   1.000
_cell.length_c   1.000
_cell.angle_alpha   90.00
_cell.angle_beta   90.00
_cell.angle_gamma   90.00
#
_symmetry.space_group_name_H-M   'P 1'
#
loop_
_entity.id
_entity.type
_entity.pdbx_description
1 polymer ?
#
loop_
_entity_poly.entity_id
_entity_poly.type
_entity_poly.pdbx_seq_one_letter_code
_entity_poly.pdbx_strand_id
1 'polypeptide(L)'
;MSNAVEPVAPVLEPAAAALAKATDNPPYLFQLPPAEGRKAVDDLQSGDVAKPAVDEEWITVPGGPTGSVRTRIVKPAGATGTLPVVLYIHGAGWVFGNAHTHDRLVRELAVGANAAIVFPEYDLSPEVRYPVAIEQNFTVARWVVEQGATRGLDTARIAVAGDSVGGNMSAALTLMAKERGGVPLLQQVLF
;
A
#
# COMPACT_ATOMS: atom_id res chain seq x y z
N MET A 1 -5.35 11.75 -45.37
CA MET A 1 -4.22 12.20 -44.55
C MET A 1 -4.74 12.30 -43.12
N SER A 2 -4.21 11.50 -42.20
CA SER A 2 -4.64 11.47 -40.81
C SER A 2 -4.13 12.74 -40.12
N ASN A 3 -5.02 13.57 -39.58
CA ASN A 3 -4.64 14.67 -38.70
C ASN A 3 -4.15 14.06 -37.39
N ALA A 4 -2.84 13.82 -37.28
CA ALA A 4 -2.24 13.48 -36.00
C ALA A 4 -2.44 14.68 -35.07
N VAL A 5 -3.27 14.50 -34.05
CA VAL A 5 -3.42 15.47 -32.96
C VAL A 5 -2.08 15.51 -32.24
N GLU A 6 -1.45 16.69 -32.16
CA GLU A 6 -0.25 16.86 -31.34
C GLU A 6 -0.57 16.43 -29.90
N PRO A 7 0.25 15.57 -29.27
CA PRO A 7 0.03 15.20 -27.89
C PRO A 7 0.08 16.46 -27.03
N VAL A 8 -0.97 16.70 -26.24
CA VAL A 8 -0.96 17.76 -25.24
C VAL A 8 0.15 17.44 -24.23
N ALA A 9 1.15 18.31 -24.13
CA ALA A 9 2.19 18.17 -23.12
C ALA A 9 1.55 18.28 -21.72
N PRO A 10 1.75 17.30 -20.82
CA PRO A 10 1.19 17.36 -19.49
C PRO A 10 1.81 18.52 -18.70
N VAL A 11 0.96 19.28 -18.00
CA VAL A 11 1.43 20.30 -17.05
C VAL A 11 1.77 19.60 -15.74
N LEU A 12 3.05 19.45 -15.46
CA LEU A 12 3.56 18.89 -14.22
C LEU A 12 3.93 20.01 -13.26
N GLU A 13 3.67 19.82 -11.97
CA GLU A 13 4.24 20.68 -10.93
C GLU A 13 5.78 20.51 -10.89
N PRO A 14 6.55 21.50 -10.41
CA PRO A 14 8.00 21.51 -10.53
C PRO A 14 8.74 20.26 -10.02
N ALA A 15 8.32 19.66 -8.90
CA ALA A 15 8.95 18.47 -8.35
C ALA A 15 8.68 17.22 -9.20
N ALA A 16 7.44 17.02 -9.66
CA ALA A 16 7.07 15.96 -10.60
C ALA A 16 7.81 16.12 -11.94
N ALA A 17 7.94 17.34 -12.45
CA ALA A 17 8.71 17.61 -13.67
C ALA A 17 10.21 17.29 -13.48
N ALA A 18 10.78 17.64 -12.33
CA ALA A 18 12.17 17.33 -12.01
C ALA A 18 12.40 15.83 -11.88
N LEU A 19 11.51 15.10 -11.21
CA LEU A 19 11.58 13.64 -11.10
C LEU A 19 11.47 12.97 -12.47
N ALA A 20 10.47 13.34 -13.27
CA ALA A 20 10.27 12.79 -14.62
C ALA A 20 11.54 12.95 -15.47
N LYS A 21 12.12 14.15 -15.49
CA LYS A 21 13.37 14.44 -16.19
C LYS A 21 14.56 13.64 -15.65
N ALA A 22 14.67 13.51 -14.32
CA ALA A 22 15.75 12.75 -13.69
C ALA A 22 15.69 11.25 -14.02
N THR A 23 14.49 10.72 -14.27
CA THR A 23 14.24 9.31 -14.60
C THR A 23 14.13 9.01 -16.10
N ASP A 24 14.28 10.01 -16.98
CA ASP A 24 14.13 9.88 -18.44
C ASP A 24 15.39 9.33 -19.14
N ASN A 25 16.09 8.39 -18.50
CA ASN A 25 17.29 7.77 -19.04
C ASN A 25 17.30 6.27 -18.73
N PRO A 26 17.73 5.41 -19.68
CA PRO A 26 17.86 3.99 -19.44
C PRO A 26 19.01 3.66 -18.45
N PRO A 27 18.96 2.50 -17.76
CA PRO A 27 17.90 1.49 -17.86
C PRO A 27 16.61 1.90 -17.15
N TYR A 28 15.47 1.68 -17.81
CA TYR A 28 14.14 1.85 -17.21
C TYR A 28 13.80 0.66 -16.30
N LEU A 29 12.87 0.86 -15.35
CA LEU A 29 12.49 -0.21 -14.40
C LEU A 29 12.07 -1.52 -15.07
N PHE A 30 11.39 -1.46 -16.21
CA PHE A 30 10.97 -2.65 -16.97
C PHE A 30 12.11 -3.33 -17.75
N GLN A 31 13.29 -2.71 -17.81
CA GLN A 31 14.50 -3.26 -18.41
C GLN A 31 15.42 -3.92 -17.37
N LEU A 32 15.14 -3.73 -16.08
CA LEU A 32 15.90 -4.31 -14.98
C LEU A 32 15.32 -5.66 -14.56
N PRO A 33 16.16 -6.61 -14.11
CA PRO A 33 15.68 -7.76 -13.36
C PRO A 33 14.89 -7.32 -12.12
N PRO A 34 13.85 -8.06 -11.68
CA PRO A 34 12.99 -7.64 -10.57
C PRO A 34 13.73 -7.24 -9.30
N ALA A 35 14.76 -7.99 -8.89
CA ALA A 35 15.55 -7.68 -7.70
C ALA A 35 16.29 -6.33 -7.81
N GLU A 36 16.85 -6.02 -8.97
CA GLU A 36 17.54 -4.74 -9.21
C GLU A 36 16.54 -3.58 -9.30
N GLY A 37 15.41 -3.79 -9.98
CA GLY A 37 14.34 -2.79 -10.04
C GLY A 37 13.75 -2.48 -8.65
N ARG A 38 13.54 -3.50 -7.80
CA ARG A 38 13.13 -3.30 -6.39
C ARG A 38 14.13 -2.45 -5.63
N LYS A 39 15.42 -2.77 -5.75
CA LYS A 39 16.48 -1.96 -5.14
C LYS A 39 16.48 -0.51 -5.66
N ALA A 40 16.31 -0.30 -6.96
CA ALA A 40 16.26 1.04 -7.53
C ALA A 40 15.09 1.88 -6.98
N VAL A 41 13.91 1.27 -6.80
CA VAL A 41 12.74 1.93 -6.19
C VAL A 41 12.96 2.20 -4.70
N ASP A 42 13.56 1.26 -3.95
CA ASP A 42 13.94 1.45 -2.55
C ASP A 42 14.93 2.62 -2.38
N ASP A 43 15.98 2.66 -3.20
CA ASP A 43 17.01 3.70 -3.16
C ASP A 43 16.41 5.08 -3.49
N LEU A 44 15.50 5.16 -4.47
CA LEU A 44 14.78 6.39 -4.81
C LEU A 44 13.96 6.92 -3.63
N GLN A 45 13.41 6.04 -2.79
CA GLN A 45 12.63 6.39 -1.59
C GLN A 45 13.47 6.52 -0.32
N SER A 46 14.81 6.42 -0.41
CA SER A 46 15.72 6.51 0.73
C SER A 46 16.23 7.93 1.01
N GLY A 47 15.69 8.94 0.31
CA GLY A 47 16.03 10.34 0.56
C GLY A 47 15.72 10.78 1.99
N ASP A 48 16.51 11.72 2.51
CA ASP A 48 16.29 12.31 3.82
C ASP A 48 15.10 13.28 3.76
N VAL A 49 13.95 12.79 4.20
CA VAL A 49 12.69 13.53 4.23
C VAL A 49 12.11 13.46 5.64
N ALA A 50 11.55 14.57 6.09
CA ALA A 50 10.84 14.59 7.36
C ALA A 50 9.66 13.61 7.31
N LYS A 51 9.54 12.78 8.35
CA LYS A 51 8.46 11.79 8.49
C LYS A 51 7.73 12.03 9.80
N PRO A 52 6.39 11.96 9.84
CA PRO A 52 5.66 12.04 11.09
C PRO A 52 6.10 10.95 12.09
N ALA A 53 6.11 11.31 13.37
CA ALA A 53 6.38 10.36 14.44
C ALA A 53 5.22 9.36 14.58
N VAL A 54 5.55 8.08 14.68
CA VAL A 54 4.59 6.98 14.80
C VAL A 54 5.12 5.93 15.75
N ASP A 55 4.20 5.19 16.38
CA ASP A 55 4.49 3.91 17.00
C ASP A 55 4.24 2.80 15.98
N GLU A 56 5.13 1.81 15.91
CA GLU A 56 5.02 0.72 14.95
C GLU A 56 5.25 -0.65 15.60
N GLU A 57 4.53 -1.65 15.08
CA GLU A 57 4.72 -3.04 15.42
C GLU A 57 4.65 -3.91 14.15
N TRP A 58 5.41 -5.00 14.14
CA TRP A 58 5.36 -6.01 13.09
C TRP A 58 4.76 -7.29 13.64
N ILE A 59 3.83 -7.86 12.88
CA ILE A 59 3.19 -9.12 13.20
C ILE A 59 3.22 -10.06 11.98
N THR A 60 3.00 -11.33 12.25
CA THR A 60 2.74 -12.33 11.21
C THR A 60 1.29 -12.77 11.33
N VAL A 61 0.48 -12.41 10.34
CA VAL A 61 -0.92 -12.84 10.27
C VAL A 61 -0.96 -14.27 9.71
N PRO A 62 -1.48 -15.26 10.44
CA PRO A 62 -1.58 -16.63 9.94
C PRO A 62 -2.70 -16.76 8.89
N GLY A 63 -2.50 -17.66 7.92
CA GLY A 63 -3.47 -17.99 6.89
C GLY A 63 -3.14 -17.42 5.51
N GLY A 64 -4.13 -17.41 4.63
CA GLY A 64 -3.95 -17.04 3.23
C GLY A 64 -3.26 -18.11 2.39
N PRO A 65 -3.09 -17.86 1.08
CA PRO A 65 -2.63 -18.87 0.11
C PRO A 65 -1.19 -19.36 0.34
N THR A 66 -0.36 -18.59 1.04
CA THR A 66 1.04 -18.92 1.36
C THR A 66 1.26 -19.20 2.85
N GLY A 67 0.18 -19.34 3.63
CA GLY A 67 0.20 -19.76 5.03
C GLY A 67 0.42 -18.64 6.05
N SER A 68 1.02 -17.50 5.65
CA SER A 68 1.04 -16.30 6.49
C SER A 68 1.29 -15.03 5.67
N VAL A 69 1.02 -13.87 6.27
CA VAL A 69 1.29 -12.54 5.69
C VAL A 69 1.99 -11.69 6.74
N ARG A 70 3.21 -11.25 6.46
CA ARG A 70 3.91 -10.29 7.31
C ARG A 70 3.18 -8.95 7.20
N THR A 71 2.88 -8.33 8.34
CA THR A 71 2.04 -7.13 8.38
C THR A 71 2.64 -6.12 9.35
N ARG A 72 2.75 -4.88 8.89
CA ARG A 72 3.16 -3.74 9.71
C ARG A 72 1.92 -3.00 10.20
N ILE A 73 1.89 -2.65 11.47
CA ILE A 73 0.86 -1.79 12.04
C ILE A 73 1.53 -0.48 12.46
N VAL A 74 0.98 0.63 12.00
CA VAL A 74 1.50 1.98 12.25
C VAL A 74 0.40 2.81 12.92
N LYS A 75 0.72 3.47 14.03
CA LYS A 75 -0.21 4.30 14.80
C LYS A 75 0.42 5.69 15.04
N PRO A 76 -0.36 6.76 15.17
CA PRO A 76 0.18 8.05 15.61
C PRO A 76 0.95 7.88 16.92
N ALA A 77 2.12 8.52 17.04
CA ALA A 77 2.97 8.36 18.23
C ALA A 77 2.23 8.76 19.50
N GLY A 78 2.27 7.90 20.51
CA GLY A 78 1.63 8.13 21.81
C GLY A 78 0.09 8.07 21.77
N ALA A 79 -0.51 7.57 20.69
CA ALA A 79 -1.96 7.40 20.63
C ALA A 79 -2.45 6.45 21.72
N THR A 80 -3.50 6.86 22.44
CA THR A 80 -4.14 6.07 23.48
C THR A 80 -5.54 5.64 23.07
N GLY A 81 -5.96 4.44 23.51
CA GLY A 81 -7.29 3.91 23.22
C GLY A 81 -7.36 3.23 21.84
N THR A 82 -8.59 3.00 21.38
CA THR A 82 -8.85 2.25 20.14
C THR A 82 -8.92 3.18 18.94
N LEU A 83 -8.17 2.87 17.87
CA LEU A 83 -8.11 3.67 16.65
C LEU A 83 -8.93 3.05 15.51
N PRO A 84 -9.62 3.86 14.67
CA PRO A 84 -10.13 3.38 13.39
C PRO A 84 -8.98 2.85 12.52
N VAL A 85 -9.29 1.94 11.60
CA VAL A 85 -8.29 1.23 10.81
C VAL A 85 -8.35 1.63 9.35
N VAL A 86 -7.18 1.85 8.76
CA VAL A 86 -7.01 1.85 7.30
C VAL A 86 -6.15 0.66 6.93
N LEU A 87 -6.71 -0.31 6.21
CA LEU A 87 -5.93 -1.34 5.54
C LEU A 87 -5.29 -0.70 4.30
N TYR A 88 -3.99 -0.44 4.36
CA TYR A 88 -3.26 0.20 3.26
C TYR A 88 -2.55 -0.85 2.41
N ILE A 89 -2.92 -0.94 1.14
CA ILE A 89 -2.33 -1.85 0.16
C ILE A 89 -1.44 -1.02 -0.76
N HIS A 90 -0.13 -1.27 -0.73
CA HIS A 90 0.82 -0.48 -1.50
C HIS A 90 0.72 -0.71 -3.00
N GLY A 91 1.23 0.27 -3.76
CA GLY A 91 1.33 0.22 -5.20
C GLY A 91 2.65 -0.36 -5.70
N ALA A 92 3.15 0.28 -6.77
CA ALA A 92 4.38 -0.06 -7.48
C ALA A 92 4.35 -1.36 -8.32
N GLY A 93 3.23 -1.59 -9.01
CA GLY A 93 3.18 -2.51 -10.16
C GLY A 93 3.21 -4.01 -9.84
N TRP A 94 2.88 -4.42 -8.61
CA TRP A 94 2.94 -5.79 -8.06
C TRP A 94 4.35 -6.38 -7.96
N VAL A 95 5.31 -5.80 -8.68
CA VAL A 95 6.69 -6.25 -8.74
C VAL A 95 7.56 -5.50 -7.72
N PHE A 96 7.21 -4.26 -7.42
CA PHE A 96 7.96 -3.38 -6.53
C PHE A 96 7.11 -2.94 -5.34
N GLY A 97 7.70 -2.10 -4.49
CA GLY A 97 7.04 -1.57 -3.31
C GLY A 97 7.13 -2.51 -2.11
N ASN A 98 7.08 -1.91 -0.93
CA ASN A 98 7.17 -2.55 0.38
C ASN A 98 6.88 -1.48 1.46
N ALA A 99 7.02 -1.86 2.74
CA ALA A 99 6.80 -0.94 3.85
C ALA A 99 7.77 0.25 3.91
N HIS A 100 8.97 0.15 3.32
CA HIS A 100 9.97 1.23 3.28
C HIS A 100 9.61 2.28 2.23
N THR A 101 9.36 1.85 1.00
CA THR A 101 8.99 2.75 -0.13
C THR A 101 7.75 3.60 0.13
N HIS A 102 6.81 3.08 0.93
CA HIS A 102 5.56 3.78 1.27
C HIS A 102 5.55 4.32 2.70
N ASP A 103 6.69 4.27 3.41
CA ASP A 103 6.79 4.59 4.84
C ASP A 103 6.31 6.01 5.16
N ARG A 104 6.77 7.01 4.40
CA ARG A 104 6.35 8.41 4.62
C ARG A 104 4.85 8.56 4.44
N LEU A 105 4.30 8.01 3.34
CA LEU A 105 2.87 8.12 3.03
C LEU A 105 2.00 7.46 4.09
N VAL A 106 2.35 6.24 4.52
CA VAL A 106 1.64 5.53 5.58
C VAL A 106 1.68 6.30 6.90
N ARG A 107 2.81 6.91 7.26
CA ARG A 107 2.92 7.77 8.45
C ARG A 107 2.05 9.01 8.36
N GLU A 108 2.05 9.67 7.20
CA GLU A 108 1.19 10.85 6.93
C GLU A 108 -0.29 10.50 7.03
N LEU A 109 -0.70 9.36 6.49
CA LEU A 109 -2.08 8.87 6.61
C LEU A 109 -2.43 8.53 8.05
N ALA A 110 -1.56 7.84 8.79
CA ALA A 110 -1.78 7.48 10.18
C ALA A 110 -2.07 8.73 11.03
N VAL A 111 -1.15 9.72 10.96
CA VAL A 111 -1.23 10.95 11.75
C VAL A 111 -2.35 11.86 11.24
N GLY A 112 -2.46 12.07 9.93
CA GLY A 112 -3.45 12.97 9.34
C GLY A 112 -4.88 12.50 9.50
N ALA A 113 -5.13 11.19 9.48
CA ALA A 113 -6.46 10.62 9.70
C ALA A 113 -6.73 10.24 11.17
N ASN A 114 -5.72 10.36 12.05
CA ASN A 114 -5.75 9.81 13.41
C ASN A 114 -6.27 8.37 13.44
N ALA A 115 -5.64 7.51 12.63
CA ALA A 115 -6.04 6.14 12.39
C ALA A 115 -4.83 5.20 12.47
N ALA A 116 -5.08 3.95 12.82
CA ALA A 116 -4.08 2.90 12.68
C ALA A 116 -4.02 2.46 11.21
N ILE A 117 -2.82 2.41 10.65
CA ILE A 117 -2.59 1.83 9.33
C ILE A 117 -2.15 0.39 9.51
N VAL A 118 -2.85 -0.53 8.88
CA VAL A 118 -2.46 -1.94 8.77
C VAL A 118 -1.97 -2.15 7.35
N PHE A 119 -0.69 -2.48 7.21
CA PHE A 119 0.03 -2.60 5.95
C PHE A 119 0.45 -4.06 5.73
N PRO A 120 -0.26 -4.82 4.90
CA PRO A 120 0.19 -6.14 4.48
C PRO A 120 1.44 -6.02 3.60
N GLU A 121 2.50 -6.72 3.96
CA GLU A 121 3.69 -6.90 3.12
C GLU A 121 3.43 -8.14 2.25
N TYR A 122 2.54 -7.99 1.26
CA TYR A 122 2.08 -9.08 0.40
C TYR A 122 3.19 -9.58 -0.54
N ASP A 123 3.07 -10.83 -0.98
CA ASP A 123 4.07 -11.46 -1.86
C ASP A 123 4.02 -10.85 -3.26
N LEU A 124 5.20 -10.58 -3.81
CA LEU A 124 5.37 -9.83 -5.05
C LEU A 124 5.42 -10.75 -6.28
N SER A 125 5.01 -10.20 -7.42
CA SER A 125 5.29 -10.76 -8.73
C SER A 125 6.73 -10.50 -9.15
N PRO A 126 7.32 -11.35 -10.01
CA PRO A 126 6.74 -12.53 -10.65
C PRO A 126 6.78 -13.83 -9.84
N GLU A 127 7.37 -13.83 -8.65
CA GLU A 127 7.56 -15.02 -7.79
C GLU A 127 6.22 -15.64 -7.39
N VAL A 128 5.25 -14.80 -7.04
CA VAL A 128 3.84 -15.19 -6.97
C VAL A 128 3.02 -14.44 -8.00
N ARG A 129 1.91 -15.04 -8.42
CA ARG A 129 1.00 -14.45 -9.41
C ARG A 129 -0.40 -14.32 -8.83
N TYR A 130 -1.25 -13.58 -9.55
CA TYR A 130 -2.67 -13.54 -9.25
C TYR A 130 -3.24 -14.97 -9.01
N PRO A 131 -4.04 -15.19 -7.95
CA PRO A 131 -4.63 -14.20 -7.03
C PRO A 131 -3.89 -14.06 -5.68
N VAL A 132 -2.63 -14.47 -5.55
CA VAL A 132 -1.97 -14.60 -4.22
C VAL A 132 -1.99 -13.30 -3.40
N ALA A 133 -1.49 -12.20 -3.94
CA ALA A 133 -1.40 -10.94 -3.21
C ALA A 133 -2.77 -10.42 -2.71
N ILE A 134 -3.82 -10.49 -3.55
CA ILE A 134 -5.14 -10.01 -3.16
C ILE A 134 -5.79 -10.90 -2.10
N GLU A 135 -5.57 -12.21 -2.14
CA GLU A 135 -6.02 -13.14 -1.10
C GLU A 135 -5.24 -12.95 0.22
N GLN A 136 -3.96 -12.61 0.16
CA GLN A 136 -3.19 -12.21 1.35
C GLN A 136 -3.73 -10.93 1.96
N ASN A 137 -4.00 -9.89 1.15
CA ASN A 137 -4.62 -8.65 1.61
C ASN A 137 -5.98 -8.89 2.27
N PHE A 138 -6.83 -9.75 1.67
CA PHE A 138 -8.11 -10.14 2.24
C PHE A 138 -7.95 -10.94 3.56
N THR A 139 -6.92 -11.79 3.65
CA THR A 139 -6.57 -12.51 4.89
C THR A 139 -6.24 -11.54 6.01
N VAL A 140 -5.44 -10.51 5.74
CA VAL A 140 -5.12 -9.47 6.74
C VAL A 140 -6.37 -8.66 7.11
N ALA A 141 -7.22 -8.31 6.14
CA ALA A 141 -8.48 -7.61 6.41
C ALA A 141 -9.38 -8.38 7.39
N ARG A 142 -9.51 -9.71 7.18
CA ARG A 142 -10.25 -10.59 8.09
C ARG A 142 -9.59 -10.68 9.47
N TRP A 143 -8.26 -10.80 9.51
CA TRP A 143 -7.54 -10.80 10.78
C TRP A 143 -7.77 -9.52 11.58
N VAL A 144 -7.82 -8.35 10.92
CA VAL A 144 -8.16 -7.09 11.59
C VAL A 144 -9.53 -7.19 12.26
N VAL A 145 -10.53 -7.74 11.58
CA VAL A 145 -11.88 -7.92 12.14
C VAL A 145 -11.87 -8.88 13.33
N GLU A 146 -11.19 -10.01 13.19
CA GLU A 146 -11.24 -11.11 14.15
C GLU A 146 -10.34 -10.89 15.39
N GLN A 147 -9.20 -10.23 15.21
CA GLN A 147 -8.13 -10.16 16.21
C GLN A 147 -7.62 -8.74 16.48
N GLY A 148 -7.98 -7.75 15.64
CA GLY A 148 -7.45 -6.38 15.72
C GLY A 148 -7.72 -5.67 17.04
N ALA A 149 -8.81 -6.00 17.73
CA ALA A 149 -9.14 -5.43 19.04
C ALA A 149 -8.02 -5.67 20.07
N THR A 150 -7.31 -6.79 20.00
CA THR A 150 -6.16 -7.11 20.87
C THR A 150 -4.97 -6.16 20.66
N ARG A 151 -4.98 -5.39 19.57
CA ARG A 151 -3.96 -4.40 19.19
C ARG A 151 -4.49 -2.97 19.27
N GLY A 152 -5.63 -2.73 19.91
CA GLY A 152 -6.24 -1.41 19.99
C GLY A 152 -6.79 -0.91 18.64
N LEU A 153 -7.18 -1.83 17.76
CA LEU A 153 -7.83 -1.50 16.49
C LEU A 153 -9.35 -1.58 16.63
N ASP A 154 -10.05 -0.58 16.10
CA ASP A 154 -11.50 -0.52 16.10
C ASP A 154 -12.03 -1.32 14.91
N THR A 155 -12.42 -2.55 15.19
CA THR A 155 -12.82 -3.52 14.17
C THR A 155 -14.16 -3.20 13.51
N ALA A 156 -14.90 -2.21 14.03
CA ALA A 156 -16.14 -1.70 13.45
C ALA A 156 -15.91 -0.50 12.51
N ARG A 157 -14.72 0.11 12.52
CA ARG A 157 -14.38 1.28 11.70
C ARG A 157 -13.16 1.01 10.83
N ILE A 158 -13.37 0.25 9.76
CA ILE A 158 -12.32 -0.16 8.82
C ILE A 158 -12.53 0.53 7.47
N ALA A 159 -11.50 1.15 6.93
CA ALA A 159 -11.41 1.58 5.54
C ALA A 159 -10.31 0.78 4.82
N VAL A 160 -10.40 0.72 3.48
CA VAL A 160 -9.30 0.23 2.64
C VAL A 160 -8.75 1.38 1.80
N ALA A 161 -7.44 1.44 1.63
CA ALA A 161 -6.79 2.45 0.80
C ALA A 161 -5.60 1.86 0.04
N GLY A 162 -5.29 2.41 -1.12
CA GLY A 162 -4.09 2.03 -1.85
C GLY A 162 -3.87 2.86 -3.10
N ASP A 163 -2.61 2.90 -3.56
CA ASP A 163 -2.17 3.65 -4.72
C ASP A 163 -1.90 2.74 -5.92
N SER A 164 -2.26 3.19 -7.13
CA SER A 164 -1.98 2.44 -8.36
C SER A 164 -2.53 0.99 -8.31
N VAL A 165 -1.67 -0.03 -8.34
CA VAL A 165 -2.07 -1.43 -8.18
C VAL A 165 -2.62 -1.75 -6.79
N GLY A 166 -2.22 -0.99 -5.76
CA GLY A 166 -2.82 -1.00 -4.45
C GLY A 166 -4.25 -0.45 -4.47
N GLY A 167 -4.53 0.54 -5.32
CA GLY A 167 -5.87 1.01 -5.64
C GLY A 167 -6.71 -0.06 -6.34
N ASN A 168 -6.12 -0.76 -7.34
CA ASN A 168 -6.76 -1.92 -7.96
C ASN A 168 -7.13 -2.99 -6.91
N MET A 169 -6.19 -3.34 -6.03
CA MET A 169 -6.41 -4.32 -4.98
C MET A 169 -7.40 -3.84 -3.91
N SER A 170 -7.45 -2.53 -3.61
CA SER A 170 -8.44 -1.96 -2.70
C SER A 170 -9.87 -2.09 -3.24
N ALA A 171 -10.05 -1.82 -4.53
CA ALA A 171 -11.33 -2.02 -5.21
C ALA A 171 -11.72 -3.51 -5.26
N ALA A 172 -10.77 -4.39 -5.62
CA ALA A 172 -10.99 -5.84 -5.64
C ALA A 172 -11.34 -6.40 -4.26
N LEU A 173 -10.64 -5.98 -3.21
CA LEU A 173 -10.90 -6.38 -1.83
C LEU A 173 -12.30 -5.94 -1.39
N THR A 174 -12.75 -4.75 -1.81
CA THR A 174 -14.11 -4.27 -1.54
C THR A 174 -15.16 -5.15 -2.21
N LEU A 175 -14.92 -5.59 -3.45
CA LEU A 175 -15.79 -6.55 -4.14
C LEU A 175 -15.81 -7.91 -3.41
N MET A 176 -14.64 -8.42 -3.00
CA MET A 176 -14.54 -9.66 -2.22
C MET A 176 -15.27 -9.57 -0.88
N ALA A 177 -15.17 -8.43 -0.18
CA ALA A 177 -15.87 -8.19 1.08
C ALA A 177 -17.40 -8.22 0.89
N LYS A 178 -17.91 -7.64 -0.21
CA LYS A 178 -19.33 -7.72 -0.58
C LYS A 178 -19.77 -9.14 -0.90
N GLU A 179 -18.97 -9.90 -1.65
CA GLU A 179 -19.33 -11.24 -2.13
C GLU A 179 -19.20 -12.30 -1.03
N ARG A 180 -18.12 -12.25 -0.25
CA ARG A 180 -17.76 -13.27 0.75
C ARG A 180 -18.22 -12.91 2.17
N GLY A 181 -18.50 -11.63 2.44
CA GLY A 181 -18.79 -11.12 3.77
C GLY A 181 -17.57 -11.11 4.70
N GLY A 182 -17.81 -10.80 5.98
CA GLY A 182 -16.81 -10.89 7.05
C GLY A 182 -15.84 -9.71 7.17
N VAL A 183 -15.85 -8.74 6.25
CA VAL A 183 -15.03 -7.52 6.31
C VAL A 183 -15.91 -6.28 6.14
N PRO A 184 -16.30 -5.58 7.22
CA PRO A 184 -17.21 -4.44 7.16
C PRO A 184 -16.47 -3.14 6.82
N LEU A 185 -16.21 -2.90 5.53
CA LEU A 185 -15.55 -1.67 5.07
C LEU A 185 -16.53 -0.49 5.08
N LEU A 186 -16.14 0.61 5.71
CA LEU A 186 -16.89 1.87 5.74
C LEU A 186 -16.52 2.80 4.58
N GLN A 187 -15.30 2.71 4.07
CA GLN A 187 -14.79 3.60 3.03
C GLN A 187 -13.68 2.93 2.20
N GLN A 188 -13.55 3.36 0.95
CA GLN A 188 -12.41 3.04 0.10
C GLN A 188 -11.76 4.34 -0.42
N VAL A 189 -10.43 4.38 -0.46
CA VAL A 189 -9.64 5.48 -1.03
C VAL A 189 -8.71 4.92 -2.09
N LEU A 190 -8.73 5.50 -3.29
CA LEU A 190 -8.01 5.00 -4.46
C LEU A 190 -7.15 6.14 -4.99
N PHE A 191 -5.82 6.00 -4.90
CA PHE A 191 -4.85 6.99 -5.40
C PHE A 191 -4.35 6.62 -6.80
#